data_AF-A0A954JB37-F1
#
_entry.id   AF-A0A954JB37-F1
#
_cell.length_a   1.000
_cell.length_b   1.000
_cell.length_c   1.000
_cell.angle_alpha   90.00
_cell.angle_beta   90.00
_cell.angle_gamma   90.00
#
_symmetry.space_group_name_H-M   'P 1'
#
loop_
_entity.id
_entity.type
_entity.pdbx_description
1 polymer ?
#
loop_
_entity_poly.entity_id
_entity_poly.type
_entity_poly.pdbx_seq_one_letter_code
_entity_poly.pdbx_strand_id
1 'polypeptide(L)'
;MTEEKTTCSTCGREILKRTAERRNGMCAPCQRDSQKSPDELFAEAVFARIEEVTEPFSSYKNALNALASLPRGYTLCFAFHYVNADIWNGGISQLHGNSTWTMIPDAVEAAEAADNHRVASLLREVIYYYHQKNRSKLKRRITDDYFKSIPSGWQKTLAMLDDEYFAMEDQANAVISDLCSHKRSLFE
;
A
#
# COMPACT_ATOMS: atom_id res chain seq x y z
N MET A 1 0.61 -37.66 28.34
CA MET A 1 1.17 -38.22 27.09
C MET A 1 1.71 -37.06 26.27
N THR A 2 3.00 -37.09 25.93
CA THR A 2 3.64 -36.09 25.06
C THR A 2 3.17 -36.34 23.62
N GLU A 3 2.67 -35.31 22.94
CA GLU A 3 2.28 -35.44 21.53
C GLU A 3 3.52 -35.72 20.66
N GLU A 4 3.43 -36.71 19.75
CA GLU A 4 4.51 -37.08 18.82
C GLU A 4 4.88 -35.90 17.91
N LYS A 5 6.18 -35.63 17.79
CA LYS A 5 6.75 -34.58 16.94
C LYS A 5 7.50 -35.17 15.75
N THR A 6 7.62 -34.37 14.69
CA THR A 6 8.42 -34.63 13.48
C THR A 6 9.04 -33.30 13.00
N THR A 7 9.84 -33.32 11.94
CA THR A 7 10.43 -32.10 11.34
C THR A 7 9.65 -31.63 10.12
N CYS A 8 9.58 -30.31 9.94
CA CYS A 8 9.08 -29.69 8.72
C CYS A 8 10.03 -30.00 7.55
N SER A 9 9.49 -30.51 6.45
CA SER A 9 10.24 -30.85 5.24
C SER A 9 10.92 -29.66 4.55
N THR A 10 10.42 -28.43 4.75
CA THR A 10 10.96 -27.22 4.13
C THR A 10 12.01 -26.52 4.99
N CYS A 11 11.72 -26.28 6.27
CA CYS A 11 12.55 -25.44 7.15
C CYS A 11 13.20 -26.18 8.32
N GLY A 12 12.99 -27.50 8.45
CA GLY A 12 13.58 -28.33 9.50
C GLY A 12 13.05 -28.11 10.91
N ARG A 13 12.16 -27.13 11.15
CA ARG A 13 11.57 -26.88 12.48
C ARG A 13 10.74 -28.07 12.97
N GLU A 14 10.82 -28.37 14.28
CA GLU A 14 9.94 -29.37 14.90
C GLU A 14 8.47 -28.94 14.86
N ILE A 15 7.60 -29.86 14.46
CA ILE A 15 6.15 -29.71 14.43
C ILE A 15 5.46 -30.97 14.94
N LEU A 16 4.20 -30.84 15.36
CA LEU A 16 3.40 -32.01 15.72
C LEU A 16 3.19 -32.91 14.50
N LYS A 17 3.24 -34.22 14.68
CA LYS A 17 3.02 -35.21 13.60
C LYS A 17 1.68 -34.99 12.90
N ARG A 18 0.60 -34.71 13.65
CA ARG A 18 -0.72 -34.35 13.11
C ARG A 18 -0.70 -33.11 12.20
N THR A 19 0.19 -32.15 12.47
CA THR A 19 0.34 -30.94 11.64
C THR A 19 1.02 -31.29 10.34
N ALA A 20 2.08 -32.11 10.39
CA ALA A 20 2.75 -32.61 9.19
C ALA A 20 1.79 -33.40 8.30
N GLU A 21 1.00 -34.32 8.87
CA GLU A 21 0.00 -35.12 8.11
C GLU A 21 -1.04 -34.26 7.39
N ARG A 22 -1.54 -33.20 8.04
CA ARG A 22 -2.53 -32.28 7.45
C ARG A 22 -1.95 -31.32 6.40
N ARG A 23 -0.63 -31.12 6.41
CA ARG A 23 0.04 -30.06 5.65
C ARG A 23 1.16 -30.59 4.78
N ASN A 24 1.04 -31.84 4.31
CA ASN A 24 2.01 -32.50 3.42
C ASN A 24 3.46 -32.41 3.92
N GLY A 25 3.67 -32.64 5.21
CA GLY A 25 4.98 -32.60 5.84
C GLY A 25 5.51 -31.20 6.15
N MET A 26 4.71 -30.13 5.99
CA MET A 26 5.15 -28.76 6.22
C MET A 26 4.60 -28.17 7.53
N CYS A 27 5.35 -27.23 8.10
CA CYS A 27 4.81 -26.36 9.14
C CYS A 27 3.82 -25.36 8.54
N ALA A 28 3.00 -24.74 9.39
CA ALA A 28 1.97 -23.83 8.92
C ALA A 28 2.50 -22.63 8.11
N PRO A 29 3.61 -21.97 8.51
CA PRO A 29 4.25 -20.95 7.69
C PRO A 29 4.71 -21.46 6.31
N CYS A 30 5.50 -22.53 6.27
CA CYS A 30 6.03 -23.04 5.00
C CYS A 30 4.94 -23.50 4.03
N GLN A 31 3.83 -24.06 4.54
CA GLN A 31 2.70 -24.38 3.68
C GLN A 31 2.07 -23.11 3.08
N ARG A 32 1.88 -22.05 3.87
CA ARG A 32 1.36 -20.77 3.34
C ARG A 32 2.30 -20.17 2.31
N ASP A 33 3.60 -20.16 2.58
CA ASP A 33 4.59 -19.65 1.63
C ASP A 33 4.61 -20.47 0.33
N SER A 34 4.44 -21.80 0.42
CA SER A 34 4.34 -22.67 -0.76
C SER A 34 3.08 -22.46 -1.61
N GLN A 35 2.07 -21.79 -1.05
CA GLN A 35 0.80 -21.49 -1.72
C GLN A 35 0.77 -20.08 -2.32
N LYS A 36 1.81 -19.27 -2.09
CA LYS A 36 1.89 -17.92 -2.67
C LYS A 36 1.94 -18.00 -4.18
N SER A 37 1.12 -17.18 -4.81
CA SER A 37 1.17 -16.94 -6.25
C SER A 37 2.48 -16.27 -6.66
N PRO A 38 2.90 -16.39 -7.93
CA PRO A 38 4.05 -15.66 -8.45
C PRO A 38 3.97 -14.14 -8.24
N ASP A 39 2.76 -13.59 -8.20
CA ASP A 39 2.53 -12.16 -8.02
C ASP A 39 2.68 -11.74 -6.55
N GLU A 40 2.23 -12.57 -5.59
CA GLU A 40 2.51 -12.35 -4.17
C GLU A 40 4.02 -12.38 -3.89
N LEU A 41 4.74 -13.34 -4.48
CA LEU A 41 6.20 -13.42 -4.36
C LEU A 41 6.89 -12.19 -4.97
N PHE A 42 6.38 -11.68 -6.10
CA PHE A 42 6.92 -10.47 -6.72
C PHE A 42 6.65 -9.23 -5.85
N ALA A 43 5.45 -9.08 -5.30
CA ALA A 43 5.14 -8.00 -4.37
C ALA A 43 6.05 -8.03 -3.13
N GLU A 44 6.30 -9.20 -2.56
CA GLU A 44 7.25 -9.36 -1.44
C GLU A 44 8.67 -8.94 -1.83
N ALA A 45 9.13 -9.31 -3.03
CA ALA A 45 10.43 -8.87 -3.53
C ALA A 45 10.51 -7.35 -3.75
N VAL A 46 9.41 -6.73 -4.21
CA VAL A 46 9.31 -5.27 -4.34
C VAL A 46 9.48 -4.60 -2.98
N PHE A 47 8.77 -5.05 -1.94
CA PHE A 47 8.89 -4.47 -0.59
C PHE A 47 10.24 -4.73 0.05
N ALA A 48 10.83 -5.92 -0.13
CA ALA A 48 12.17 -6.21 0.34
C ALA A 48 13.20 -5.24 -0.28
N ARG A 49 13.05 -4.91 -1.58
CA ARG A 49 13.91 -3.94 -2.25
C ARG A 49 13.67 -2.50 -1.76
N ILE A 50 12.41 -2.13 -1.48
CA ILE A 50 12.07 -0.84 -0.87
C ILE A 50 12.75 -0.71 0.50
N GLU A 51 12.64 -1.73 1.36
CA GLU A 51 13.27 -1.75 2.68
C GLU A 51 14.80 -1.62 2.55
N GLU A 52 15.43 -2.42 1.70
CA GLU A 52 16.88 -2.39 1.46
C GLU A 52 17.41 -0.99 1.12
N VAL A 53 16.71 -0.23 0.27
CA VAL A 53 17.18 1.10 -0.16
C VAL A 53 16.75 2.23 0.78
N THR A 54 15.75 1.99 1.62
CA THR A 54 15.24 3.02 2.55
C THR A 54 15.81 2.87 3.96
N GLU A 55 16.53 1.79 4.24
CA GLU A 55 17.22 1.57 5.51
C GLU A 55 18.60 2.26 5.59
N PRO A 56 18.96 2.84 6.76
CA PRO A 56 18.10 3.05 7.93
C PRO A 56 17.03 4.12 7.68
N PHE A 57 15.78 3.82 8.04
CA PHE A 57 14.68 4.76 7.82
C PHE A 57 14.85 5.99 8.72
N SER A 58 15.03 7.15 8.09
CA SER A 58 15.23 8.43 8.77
C SER A 58 14.10 9.42 8.54
N SER A 59 13.54 9.45 7.34
CA SER A 59 12.36 10.26 6.99
C SER A 59 11.78 9.82 5.65
N TYR A 60 10.50 10.10 5.41
CA TYR A 60 9.88 9.88 4.10
C TYR A 60 10.57 10.63 2.97
N LYS A 61 11.11 11.83 3.23
CA LYS A 61 11.86 12.60 2.23
C LYS A 61 13.12 11.85 1.79
N ASN A 62 13.89 11.31 2.74
CA ASN A 62 15.10 10.56 2.42
C ASN A 62 14.77 9.23 1.75
N ALA A 63 13.72 8.55 2.19
CA ALA A 63 13.24 7.32 1.57
C ALA A 63 12.84 7.55 0.10
N LEU A 64 12.04 8.59 -0.19
CA LEU A 64 11.66 8.96 -1.55
C LEU A 64 12.88 9.35 -2.42
N ASN A 65 13.86 10.05 -1.85
CA ASN A 65 15.10 10.36 -2.57
C ASN A 65 15.91 9.09 -2.90
N ALA A 66 15.95 8.10 -2.01
CA ALA A 66 16.62 6.83 -2.28
C ALA A 66 15.90 6.03 -3.36
N LEU A 67 14.56 5.96 -3.28
CA LEU A 67 13.69 5.29 -4.25
C LEU A 67 13.72 5.94 -5.63
N ALA A 68 14.11 7.22 -5.75
CA ALA A 68 14.22 7.90 -7.04
C ALA A 68 15.27 7.29 -7.99
N SER A 69 16.17 6.44 -7.48
CA SER A 69 17.13 5.67 -8.28
C SER A 69 16.56 4.35 -8.82
N LEU A 70 15.38 3.96 -8.39
CA LEU A 70 14.67 2.76 -8.84
C LEU A 70 13.57 3.12 -9.86
N PRO A 71 13.06 2.13 -10.61
CA PRO A 71 11.86 2.30 -11.43
C PRO A 71 10.67 2.89 -10.65
N ARG A 72 9.78 3.60 -11.35
CA ARG A 72 8.70 4.39 -10.74
C ARG A 72 7.78 3.58 -9.83
N GLY A 73 7.52 2.31 -10.17
CA GLY A 73 6.64 1.40 -9.43
C GLY A 73 7.01 1.27 -7.95
N TYR A 74 8.30 1.25 -7.61
CA TYR A 74 8.77 1.19 -6.22
C TYR A 74 8.34 2.40 -5.39
N THR A 75 8.41 3.61 -5.98
CA THR A 75 7.94 4.84 -5.32
C THR A 75 6.43 4.81 -5.12
N LEU A 76 5.68 4.30 -6.10
CA LEU A 76 4.22 4.21 -6.04
C LEU A 76 3.75 3.22 -4.96
N CYS A 77 4.35 2.02 -4.88
CA CYS A 77 4.09 1.06 -3.82
C CYS A 77 4.37 1.66 -2.43
N PHE A 78 5.53 2.30 -2.27
CA PHE A 78 5.91 2.94 -1.00
C PHE A 78 4.91 4.03 -0.60
N ALA A 79 4.61 4.96 -1.51
CA ALA A 79 3.69 6.06 -1.24
C ALA A 79 2.29 5.55 -0.86
N PHE A 80 1.74 4.62 -1.64
CA PHE A 80 0.41 4.07 -1.38
C PHE A 80 0.37 3.30 -0.06
N HIS A 81 1.38 2.47 0.22
CA HIS A 81 1.46 1.69 1.47
C HIS A 81 1.33 2.57 2.71
N TYR A 82 2.14 3.63 2.81
CA TYR A 82 2.13 4.52 3.98
C TYR A 82 0.91 5.43 4.04
N VAL A 83 0.39 5.89 2.88
CA VAL A 83 -0.85 6.67 2.84
C VAL A 83 -2.03 5.81 3.31
N ASN A 84 -2.15 4.59 2.80
CA ASN A 84 -3.19 3.64 3.19
C ASN A 84 -3.09 3.34 4.70
N ALA A 85 -1.89 3.03 5.20
CA ALA A 85 -1.68 2.74 6.62
C ALA A 85 -2.09 3.92 7.54
N ASP A 86 -1.82 5.16 7.16
CA ASP A 86 -2.22 6.32 7.98
C ASP A 86 -3.74 6.53 8.01
N ILE A 87 -4.43 6.30 6.89
CA ILE A 87 -5.89 6.35 6.85
C ILE A 87 -6.49 5.23 7.72
N TRP A 88 -5.95 4.01 7.64
CA TRP A 88 -6.41 2.90 8.49
C TRP A 88 -6.16 3.11 9.98
N ASN A 89 -5.10 3.82 10.35
CA ASN A 89 -4.74 4.03 11.74
C ASN A 89 -5.52 5.19 12.42
N GLY A 90 -5.84 6.26 11.68
CA GLY A 90 -6.48 7.44 12.29
C GLY A 90 -7.31 8.29 11.32
N GLY A 91 -7.76 7.70 10.22
CA GLY A 91 -8.51 8.36 9.17
C GLY A 91 -7.69 9.36 8.38
N ILE A 92 -8.36 10.01 7.43
CA ILE A 92 -7.78 11.05 6.57
C ILE A 92 -7.22 12.22 7.41
N SER A 93 -7.81 12.47 8.59
CA SER A 93 -7.32 13.50 9.51
C SER A 93 -5.90 13.23 10.00
N GLN A 94 -5.57 11.96 10.34
CA GLN A 94 -4.23 11.55 10.73
C GLN A 94 -3.26 11.68 9.55
N LEU A 95 -3.66 11.21 8.36
CA LEU A 95 -2.87 11.36 7.14
C LEU A 95 -2.46 12.82 6.89
N HIS A 96 -3.40 13.78 6.99
CA HIS A 96 -3.09 15.21 6.81
C HIS A 96 -2.18 15.78 7.90
N GLY A 97 -2.32 15.29 9.13
CA GLY A 97 -1.47 15.67 10.26
C GLY A 97 -0.02 15.23 10.06
N ASN A 98 0.17 14.03 9.51
CA ASN A 98 1.47 13.39 9.33
C ASN A 98 2.26 13.91 8.12
N SER A 99 3.54 13.52 8.05
CA SER A 99 4.44 13.85 6.94
C SER A 99 4.16 13.01 5.68
N THR A 100 3.46 11.89 5.82
CA THR A 100 2.90 11.05 4.75
C THR A 100 1.95 11.79 3.83
N TRP A 101 1.29 12.87 4.30
CA TRP A 101 0.50 13.77 3.46
C TRP A 101 1.24 14.22 2.20
N THR A 102 2.56 14.36 2.26
CA THR A 102 3.35 14.77 1.10
C THR A 102 3.32 13.76 -0.05
N MET A 103 2.99 12.49 0.23
CA MET A 103 2.97 11.35 -0.70
C MET A 103 1.61 11.07 -1.30
N ILE A 104 0.53 11.72 -0.83
CA ILE A 104 -0.82 11.45 -1.35
C ILE A 104 -0.97 11.61 -2.88
N PRO A 105 -0.27 12.52 -3.58
CA PRO A 105 -0.35 12.56 -5.05
C PRO A 105 0.26 11.31 -5.71
N ASP A 106 1.36 10.81 -5.14
CA ASP A 106 2.01 9.58 -5.61
C ASP A 106 1.12 8.36 -5.31
N ALA A 107 0.36 8.37 -4.22
CA ALA A 107 -0.66 7.34 -3.93
C ALA A 107 -1.87 7.41 -4.88
N VAL A 108 -2.30 8.60 -5.31
CA VAL A 108 -3.31 8.76 -6.37
C VAL A 108 -2.79 8.13 -7.66
N GLU A 109 -1.57 8.45 -8.07
CA GLU A 109 -0.95 7.87 -9.27
C GLU A 109 -0.83 6.34 -9.16
N ALA A 110 -0.49 5.80 -7.99
CA ALA A 110 -0.44 4.36 -7.75
C ALA A 110 -1.80 3.70 -7.99
N ALA A 111 -2.88 4.28 -7.45
CA ALA A 111 -4.24 3.77 -7.65
C ALA A 111 -4.70 3.91 -9.11
N GLU A 112 -4.33 4.98 -9.81
CA GLU A 112 -4.62 5.14 -11.25
C GLU A 112 -3.85 4.11 -12.09
N ALA A 113 -2.58 3.90 -11.79
CA ALA A 113 -1.76 2.90 -12.45
C ALA A 113 -2.29 1.48 -12.18
N ALA A 114 -2.89 1.21 -11.01
CA ALA A 114 -3.55 -0.05 -10.72
C ALA A 114 -4.96 -0.18 -11.34
N ASP A 115 -5.37 0.73 -12.22
CA ASP A 115 -6.72 0.80 -12.81
C ASP A 115 -7.85 0.92 -11.76
N ASN A 116 -7.50 1.35 -10.54
CA ASN A 116 -8.43 1.55 -9.43
C ASN A 116 -8.88 3.01 -9.34
N HIS A 117 -9.64 3.43 -10.35
CA HIS A 117 -10.06 4.82 -10.51
C HIS A 117 -10.94 5.33 -9.36
N ARG A 118 -11.65 4.44 -8.64
CA ARG A 118 -12.48 4.84 -7.50
C ARG A 118 -11.62 5.29 -6.32
N VAL A 119 -10.60 4.49 -5.95
CA VAL A 119 -9.65 4.86 -4.88
C VAL A 119 -8.87 6.11 -5.28
N ALA A 120 -8.39 6.18 -6.53
CA ALA A 120 -7.72 7.38 -7.06
C ALA A 120 -8.58 8.64 -6.97
N SER A 121 -9.86 8.56 -7.39
CA SER A 121 -10.81 9.67 -7.31
C SER A 121 -11.04 10.12 -5.88
N LEU A 122 -11.25 9.18 -4.95
CA LEU A 122 -11.47 9.52 -3.55
C LEU A 122 -10.24 10.19 -2.93
N LEU A 123 -9.03 9.67 -3.17
CA LEU A 123 -7.80 10.29 -2.70
C LEU A 123 -7.61 11.70 -3.29
N ARG A 124 -8.01 11.93 -4.55
CA ARG A 124 -8.03 13.27 -5.16
C ARG A 124 -9.05 14.20 -4.49
N GLU A 125 -10.22 13.69 -4.13
CA GLU A 125 -11.24 14.43 -3.37
C GLU A 125 -10.75 14.79 -1.96
N VAL A 126 -9.97 13.93 -1.32
CA VAL A 126 -9.29 14.22 -0.04
C VAL A 126 -8.34 15.41 -0.18
N ILE A 127 -7.52 15.44 -1.24
CA ILE A 127 -6.66 16.58 -1.54
C ILE A 127 -7.50 17.85 -1.74
N TYR A 128 -8.61 17.74 -2.48
CA TYR A 128 -9.51 18.84 -2.79
C TYR A 128 -10.18 19.42 -1.53
N TYR A 129 -10.64 18.58 -0.61
CA TYR A 129 -11.21 18.99 0.69
C TYR A 129 -10.30 19.97 1.44
N TYR A 130 -9.01 19.63 1.56
CA TYR A 130 -8.04 20.50 2.23
C TYR A 130 -7.62 21.69 1.37
N HIS A 131 -7.62 21.56 0.04
CA HIS A 131 -7.36 22.66 -0.87
C HIS A 131 -8.43 23.77 -0.76
N GLN A 132 -9.72 23.43 -0.84
CA GLN A 132 -10.83 24.39 -0.71
C GLN A 132 -10.81 25.13 0.63
N LYS A 133 -10.37 24.47 1.70
CA LYS A 133 -10.24 25.07 3.04
C LYS A 133 -8.94 25.86 3.24
N ASN A 134 -8.14 26.03 2.19
CA ASN A 134 -6.83 26.69 2.21
C ASN A 134 -5.83 26.04 3.21
N ARG A 135 -5.99 24.73 3.47
CA ARG A 135 -5.20 23.92 4.42
C ARG A 135 -4.29 22.91 3.73
N SER A 136 -4.28 22.84 2.40
CA SER A 136 -3.39 21.94 1.67
C SER A 136 -1.93 22.37 1.80
N LYS A 137 -1.08 21.45 2.25
CA LYS A 137 0.39 21.61 2.29
C LYS A 137 1.04 21.37 0.92
N LEU A 138 0.24 21.13 -0.15
CA LEU A 138 0.70 20.70 -1.48
C LEU A 138 0.66 21.81 -2.54
N LYS A 139 0.46 23.07 -2.16
CA LYS A 139 0.27 24.21 -3.10
C LYS A 139 1.35 24.36 -4.19
N ARG A 140 2.56 23.85 -3.95
CA ARG A 140 3.66 23.88 -4.94
C ARG A 140 3.68 22.68 -5.89
N ARG A 141 3.04 21.57 -5.52
CA ARG A 141 2.99 20.32 -6.33
C ARG A 141 1.70 20.21 -7.14
N ILE A 142 0.64 20.91 -6.73
CA ILE A 142 -0.70 20.74 -7.29
C ILE A 142 -1.23 22.10 -7.76
N THR A 143 -1.57 22.17 -9.05
CA THR A 143 -2.23 23.31 -9.69
C THR A 143 -3.75 23.13 -9.65
N ASP A 144 -4.52 24.21 -9.86
CA ASP A 144 -5.99 24.14 -9.89
C ASP A 144 -6.52 23.17 -10.96
N ASP A 145 -5.76 23.02 -12.05
CA ASP A 145 -6.01 22.05 -13.12
C ASP A 145 -6.12 20.59 -12.63
N TYR A 146 -5.45 20.25 -11.52
CA TYR A 146 -5.52 18.92 -10.91
C TYR A 146 -6.92 18.55 -10.42
N PHE A 147 -7.78 19.54 -10.18
CA PHE A 147 -9.14 19.37 -9.68
C PHE A 147 -10.21 19.51 -10.76
N LYS A 148 -9.83 19.60 -12.05
CA LYS A 148 -10.80 19.73 -13.16
C LYS A 148 -11.83 18.60 -13.22
N SER A 149 -11.48 17.41 -12.75
CA SER A 149 -12.38 16.25 -12.71
C SER A 149 -13.36 16.29 -11.53
N ILE A 150 -13.18 17.20 -10.57
CA ILE A 150 -14.04 17.30 -9.40
C ILE A 150 -15.29 18.12 -9.76
N PRO A 151 -16.51 17.59 -9.53
CA PRO A 151 -17.74 18.31 -9.86
C PRO A 151 -17.83 19.67 -9.15
N SER A 152 -18.38 20.68 -9.83
CA SER A 152 -18.58 22.03 -9.27
C SER A 152 -19.49 22.05 -8.02
N GLY A 153 -20.39 21.08 -7.90
CA GLY A 153 -21.29 20.88 -6.75
C GLY A 153 -20.73 19.97 -5.64
N TRP A 154 -19.44 19.62 -5.68
CA TRP A 154 -18.85 18.73 -4.69
C TRP A 154 -18.93 19.34 -3.27
N GLN A 155 -19.52 18.61 -2.32
CA GLN A 155 -19.78 19.05 -0.95
C GLN A 155 -19.67 17.86 0.03
N LYS A 156 -18.51 17.20 0.09
CA LYS A 156 -18.30 16.12 1.06
C LYS A 156 -17.65 16.63 2.34
N THR A 157 -18.08 16.07 3.47
CA THR A 157 -17.40 16.27 4.76
C THR A 157 -16.22 15.31 4.88
N LEU A 158 -15.33 15.55 5.85
CA LEU A 158 -14.21 14.64 6.10
C LEU A 158 -14.71 13.25 6.52
N ALA A 159 -15.74 13.19 7.37
CA ALA A 159 -16.36 11.94 7.80
C ALA A 159 -16.93 11.15 6.62
N MET A 160 -17.58 11.80 5.65
CA MET A 160 -18.07 11.13 4.44
C MET A 160 -16.91 10.54 3.61
N LEU A 161 -15.77 11.24 3.52
CA LEU A 161 -14.60 10.74 2.80
C LEU A 161 -13.97 9.55 3.53
N ASP A 162 -13.91 9.58 4.86
CA ASP A 162 -13.45 8.45 5.66
C ASP A 162 -14.37 7.23 5.45
N ASP A 163 -15.69 7.39 5.62
CA ASP A 163 -16.69 6.33 5.42
C ASP A 163 -16.60 5.73 4.01
N GLU A 164 -16.45 6.57 2.98
CA GLU A 164 -16.28 6.11 1.60
C GLU A 164 -14.96 5.35 1.40
N TYR A 165 -13.87 5.78 2.05
CA TYR A 165 -12.58 5.06 1.97
C TYR A 165 -12.69 3.68 2.59
N PHE A 166 -13.24 3.60 3.80
CA PHE A 166 -13.41 2.34 4.52
C PHE A 166 -14.40 1.39 3.83
N ALA A 167 -15.42 1.93 3.14
CA ALA A 167 -16.31 1.14 2.30
C ALA A 167 -15.62 0.56 1.05
N MET A 168 -14.38 0.97 0.75
CA MET A 168 -13.57 0.47 -0.36
C MET A 168 -12.36 -0.36 0.11
N GLU A 169 -12.45 -1.02 1.27
CA GLU A 169 -11.35 -1.79 1.87
C GLU A 169 -10.69 -2.76 0.89
N ASP A 170 -11.47 -3.62 0.24
CA ASP A 170 -10.96 -4.61 -0.70
C ASP A 170 -10.24 -3.94 -1.88
N GLN A 171 -10.82 -2.87 -2.43
CA GLN A 171 -10.22 -2.12 -3.52
C GLN A 171 -8.92 -1.44 -3.09
N ALA A 172 -8.89 -0.80 -1.93
CA ALA A 172 -7.70 -0.13 -1.43
C ALA A 172 -6.57 -1.12 -1.16
N ASN A 173 -6.88 -2.28 -0.55
CA ASN A 173 -5.91 -3.32 -0.27
C ASN A 173 -5.38 -4.02 -1.55
N ALA A 174 -6.17 -4.04 -2.62
CA ALA A 174 -5.76 -4.61 -3.91
C ALA A 174 -4.82 -3.72 -4.73
N VAL A 175 -4.71 -2.42 -4.46
CA VAL A 175 -3.92 -1.48 -5.31
C VAL A 175 -2.47 -1.95 -5.50
N ILE A 176 -1.81 -2.37 -4.43
CA ILE A 176 -0.41 -2.81 -4.48
C ILE A 176 -0.28 -4.12 -5.27
N SER A 177 -1.16 -5.10 -5.01
CA SER A 177 -1.12 -6.37 -5.74
C SER A 177 -1.41 -6.14 -7.22
N ASP A 178 -2.39 -5.31 -7.56
CA ASP A 178 -2.76 -5.01 -8.95
C ASP A 178 -1.62 -4.27 -9.68
N LEU A 179 -0.92 -3.35 -9.00
CA LEU A 179 0.25 -2.68 -9.55
C LEU A 179 1.36 -3.69 -9.87
N CYS A 180 1.65 -4.59 -8.94
CA CYS A 180 2.67 -5.63 -9.07
C CYS A 180 2.32 -6.68 -10.15
N SER A 181 1.05 -7.11 -10.22
CA SER A 181 0.57 -8.13 -11.16
C SER A 181 0.44 -7.58 -12.58
N HIS A 182 -0.20 -6.42 -12.74
CA HIS A 182 -0.66 -5.95 -14.05
C HIS A 182 0.25 -4.90 -14.68
N LYS A 183 1.11 -4.23 -13.89
CA LYS A 183 1.96 -3.14 -14.38
C LYS A 183 3.45 -3.39 -14.12
N ARG A 184 3.92 -4.62 -14.43
CA ARG A 184 5.33 -5.04 -14.26
C ARG A 184 6.34 -4.09 -14.93
N SER A 185 5.98 -3.47 -16.05
CA SER A 185 6.83 -2.49 -16.74
C SER A 185 7.15 -1.23 -15.91
N LEU A 186 6.43 -0.96 -14.82
CA LEU A 186 6.78 0.10 -13.87
C LEU A 186 7.95 -0.27 -12.95
N PHE A 187 8.37 -1.53 -12.96
CA PHE A 187 9.42 -2.11 -12.10
C PHE A 187 10.67 -2.54 -12.89
N GLU A 188 10.70 -2.32 -14.21
CA GLU A 188 11.81 -2.60 -15.13
C GLU A 188 12.55 -1.31 -15.50
#